data_AF-A0A2P8PU48-F1
#
_entry.id   AF-A0A2P8PU48-F1
#
_cell.length_a   1.000
_cell.length_b   1.000
_cell.length_c   1.000
_cell.angle_alpha   90.00
_cell.angle_beta   90.00
_cell.angle_gamma   90.00
#
_symmetry.space_group_name_H-M   'P 1'
#
loop_
_entity.id
_entity.type
_entity.pdbx_description
1 polymer ?
#
loop_
_entity_poly.entity_id
_entity_poly.type
_entity_poly.pdbx_seq_one_letter_code
_entity_poly.pdbx_strand_id
1 'polypeptide(L)'
;MTAEFHMKLDEGMLGYFREIADEMAGRFGISRAEAVARVSERYGGTEISPYPDLMCHELPEFWAYGLYYYPDDAGRLPTGDADAGVDLARLRIRPRPPEDSPVWTLRGDLRGGGEA
;
A
#
# COMPACT_ATOMS: atom_id res chain seq x y z
N MET A 1 -6.94 21.28 3.45
CA MET A 1 -6.45 20.12 2.67
C MET A 1 -6.68 18.89 3.51
N THR A 2 -7.36 17.87 2.97
CA THR A 2 -7.44 16.55 3.62
C THR A 2 -6.09 15.86 3.44
N ALA A 3 -5.53 15.30 4.52
CA ALA A 3 -4.27 14.57 4.45
C ALA A 3 -4.44 13.30 3.57
N GLU A 4 -3.47 13.01 2.69
CA GLU A 4 -3.49 11.83 1.81
C GLU A 4 -3.38 10.53 2.61
N PHE A 5 -2.59 10.53 3.68
CA PHE A 5 -2.46 9.39 4.59
C PHE A 5 -2.91 9.77 6.00
N HIS A 6 -3.30 8.76 6.78
CA HIS A 6 -3.69 8.92 8.18
C HIS A 6 -2.50 8.99 9.17
N MET A 7 -1.28 8.95 8.67
CA MET A 7 -0.05 9.15 9.45
C MET A 7 0.38 10.61 9.37
N LYS A 8 1.00 11.12 10.44
CA LYS A 8 1.72 12.39 10.38
C LYS A 8 3.09 12.11 9.76
N LEU A 9 3.33 12.63 8.56
CA LEU A 9 4.55 12.38 7.79
C LEU A 9 5.24 13.71 7.49
N ASP A 10 6.56 13.75 7.56
CA ASP A 10 7.34 14.79 6.90
C ASP A 10 7.34 14.59 5.37
N GLU A 11 7.93 15.54 4.63
CA GLU A 11 7.94 15.51 3.16
C GLU A 11 8.62 14.26 2.57
N GLY A 12 9.71 13.79 3.18
CA GLY A 12 10.44 12.60 2.74
C GLY A 12 9.64 11.33 2.98
N MET A 13 9.07 11.16 4.18
CA MET A 13 8.22 10.00 4.45
C MET A 13 6.93 10.03 3.63
N LEU A 14 6.34 11.21 3.38
CA LEU A 14 5.21 11.34 2.47
C LEU A 14 5.56 10.88 1.04
N GLY A 15 6.73 11.25 0.54
CA GLY A 15 7.26 10.75 -0.74
C GLY A 15 7.38 9.23 -0.76
N TYR A 16 8.00 8.67 0.27
CA TYR A 16 8.19 7.22 0.40
C TYR A 16 6.86 6.44 0.43
N PHE A 17 5.86 6.89 1.19
CA PHE A 17 4.53 6.24 1.20
C PHE A 17 3.76 6.41 -0.11
N ARG A 18 3.99 7.50 -0.85
CA ARG A 18 3.45 7.67 -2.21
C ARG A 18 4.06 6.67 -3.18
N GLU A 19 5.36 6.44 -3.12
CA GLU A 19 6.04 5.42 -3.92
C GLU A 19 5.48 4.03 -3.61
N ILE A 20 5.25 3.68 -2.34
CA ILE A 20 4.57 2.42 -1.97
C ILE A 20 3.20 2.33 -2.65
N ALA A 21 2.39 3.38 -2.58
CA ALA A 21 1.06 3.38 -3.19
C ALA A 21 1.12 3.27 -4.72
N ASP A 22 2.12 3.86 -5.36
CA ASP A 22 2.36 3.75 -6.81
C ASP A 22 2.81 2.35 -7.22
N GLU A 23 3.71 1.73 -6.46
CA GLU A 23 4.11 0.33 -6.66
C GLU A 23 2.90 -0.61 -6.53
N MET A 24 2.03 -0.38 -5.54
CA MET A 24 0.80 -1.16 -5.40
C MET A 24 -0.13 -1.00 -6.60
N ALA A 25 -0.34 0.23 -7.08
CA ALA A 25 -1.21 0.49 -8.22
C ALA A 25 -0.64 -0.13 -9.52
N GLY A 26 0.66 0.04 -9.76
CA GLY A 26 1.33 -0.48 -10.95
C GLY A 26 1.42 -2.01 -10.99
N ARG A 27 1.73 -2.66 -9.85
CA ARG A 27 1.94 -4.11 -9.80
C ARG A 27 0.66 -4.92 -9.69
N PHE A 28 -0.32 -4.43 -8.94
CA PHE A 28 -1.54 -5.18 -8.64
C PHE A 28 -2.76 -4.71 -9.42
N GLY A 29 -2.63 -3.64 -10.23
CA GLY A 29 -3.71 -3.11 -11.06
C GLY A 29 -4.86 -2.49 -10.24
N ILE A 30 -4.62 -2.12 -8.98
CA ILE A 30 -5.60 -1.44 -8.14
C ILE A 30 -5.55 0.07 -8.35
N SER A 31 -6.64 0.77 -8.01
CA SER A 31 -6.63 2.23 -8.04
C SER A 31 -5.66 2.80 -7.00
N ARG A 32 -5.08 3.99 -7.27
CA ARG A 32 -4.27 4.71 -6.28
C ARG A 32 -5.06 4.99 -4.99
N ALA A 33 -6.36 5.28 -5.10
CA ALA A 33 -7.21 5.47 -3.93
C ALA A 33 -7.27 4.21 -3.04
N GLU A 34 -7.35 3.03 -3.65
CA GLU A 34 -7.29 1.77 -2.90
C GLU A 34 -5.92 1.51 -2.29
N ALA A 35 -4.85 1.80 -3.03
CA ALA A 35 -3.49 1.66 -2.51
C ALA A 35 -3.29 2.55 -1.26
N VAL A 36 -3.70 3.82 -1.33
CA VAL A 36 -3.65 4.77 -0.21
C VAL A 36 -4.53 4.31 0.95
N ALA A 37 -5.72 3.76 0.67
CA ALA A 37 -6.60 3.22 1.70
C ALA A 37 -5.98 2.01 2.42
N ARG A 38 -5.32 1.10 1.70
CA ARG A 38 -4.60 -0.04 2.28
C ARG A 38 -3.42 0.38 3.15
N VAL A 39 -2.65 1.38 2.69
CA VAL A 39 -1.55 1.97 3.48
C VAL A 39 -2.12 2.61 4.76
N SER A 40 -3.19 3.40 4.64
CA SER A 40 -3.82 4.09 5.77
C SER A 40 -4.51 3.14 6.75
N GLU A 41 -5.05 2.02 6.28
CA GLU A 41 -5.58 0.95 7.14
C GLU A 41 -4.46 0.29 7.96
N ARG A 42 -3.30 0.06 7.33
CA ARG A 42 -2.19 -0.64 7.98
C ARG A 42 -1.44 0.23 8.97
N TYR A 43 -1.15 1.47 8.60
CA TYR A 43 -0.27 2.36 9.35
C TYR A 43 -1.01 3.55 9.98
N GLY A 44 -2.31 3.70 9.75
CA GLY A 44 -3.10 4.79 10.30
C GLY A 44 -2.97 4.87 11.82
N GLY A 45 -2.62 6.05 12.32
CA GLY A 45 -2.39 6.27 13.75
C GLY A 45 -1.05 5.74 14.29
N THR A 46 -0.21 5.13 13.46
CA THR A 46 1.18 4.80 13.84
C THR A 46 2.04 6.06 13.79
N GLU A 47 2.90 6.23 14.79
CA GLU A 47 3.93 7.25 14.77
C GLU A 47 5.08 6.79 13.87
N ILE A 48 5.31 7.54 12.79
CA ILE A 48 6.40 7.31 11.85
C ILE A 48 7.49 8.33 12.13
N SER A 49 8.74 7.88 12.29
CA SER A 49 9.85 8.81 12.54
C SER A 49 10.17 9.62 11.29
N PRO A 50 10.89 10.75 11.43
CA PRO A 50 11.26 11.55 10.28
C PRO A 50 12.15 10.80 9.28
N TYR A 51 12.10 11.19 8.02
CA TYR A 51 12.91 10.58 6.96
C TYR A 51 14.43 10.76 7.18
N PRO A 52 15.25 9.72 6.95
CA PRO A 52 14.85 8.34 6.69
C PRO A 52 14.47 7.63 8.00
N ASP A 53 13.29 7.01 8.03
CA ASP A 53 12.88 6.11 9.11
C ASP A 53 13.51 4.72 8.92
N LEU A 54 13.47 3.87 9.95
CA LEU A 54 13.86 2.47 9.83
C LEU A 54 13.13 1.79 8.67
N MET A 55 11.85 2.08 8.41
CA MET A 55 11.09 1.52 7.28
C MET A 55 11.77 1.71 5.92
N CYS A 56 12.56 2.78 5.75
CA CYS A 56 13.28 3.08 4.52
C CYS A 56 14.49 2.15 4.26
N HIS A 57 14.76 1.18 5.15
CA HIS A 57 15.76 0.12 4.90
C HIS A 57 15.36 -0.84 3.77
N GLU A 58 14.07 -0.87 3.42
CA GLU A 58 13.49 -1.76 2.43
C GLU A 58 12.91 -0.93 1.26
N LEU A 59 12.90 -1.49 0.06
CA LEU A 59 12.32 -0.79 -1.10
C LEU A 59 10.79 -0.72 -1.01
N PRO A 60 10.15 0.35 -1.53
CA PRO A 60 8.69 0.50 -1.53
C PRO A 60 7.93 -0.71 -2.09
N GLU A 61 8.49 -1.36 -3.12
CA GLU A 61 7.90 -2.53 -3.77
C GLU A 61 7.73 -3.74 -2.84
N PHE A 62 8.63 -3.93 -1.90
CA PHE A 62 8.54 -5.06 -0.96
C PHE A 62 7.48 -4.80 0.11
N TRP A 63 7.31 -3.55 0.54
CA TRP A 63 6.17 -3.16 1.37
C TRP A 63 4.84 -3.33 0.64
N ALA A 64 4.79 -3.02 -0.66
CA ALA A 64 3.60 -3.21 -1.48
C ALA A 64 3.09 -4.66 -1.45
N TYR A 65 3.98 -5.66 -1.54
CA TYR A 65 3.58 -7.07 -1.42
C TYR A 65 2.97 -7.38 -0.06
N GLY A 66 3.55 -6.91 1.04
CA GLY A 66 3.01 -7.18 2.39
C GLY A 66 1.67 -6.50 2.66
N LEU A 67 1.42 -5.36 2.03
CA LEU A 67 0.15 -4.64 2.09
C LEU A 67 -0.95 -5.27 1.21
N TYR A 68 -0.57 -6.02 0.18
CA TYR A 68 -1.54 -6.62 -0.75
C TYR A 68 -1.79 -8.10 -0.48
N TYR A 69 -0.77 -8.87 -0.14
CA TYR A 69 -0.86 -10.31 0.12
C TYR A 69 -0.76 -10.67 1.60
N TYR A 70 -1.39 -11.76 1.98
CA TYR A 70 -0.99 -12.51 3.17
C TYR A 70 0.29 -13.30 2.87
N PRO A 71 1.17 -13.49 3.87
CA PRO A 71 2.27 -14.44 3.75
C PRO A 71 1.76 -15.86 3.44
N ASP A 72 2.63 -16.69 2.86
CA ASP A 72 2.34 -18.11 2.67
C ASP A 72 2.29 -18.88 4.02
N ASP A 73 2.04 -20.19 3.97
CA ASP A 73 1.98 -21.05 5.17
C ASP A 73 3.31 -21.09 5.97
N ALA A 74 4.43 -20.74 5.33
CA ALA A 74 5.74 -20.62 5.96
C ALA A 74 6.04 -19.19 6.45
N GLY A 75 5.07 -18.27 6.36
CA GLY A 75 5.21 -16.87 6.77
C GLY A 75 6.01 -16.02 5.79
N ARG A 76 6.22 -16.49 4.56
CA ARG A 76 7.04 -15.80 3.56
C ARG A 76 6.22 -14.83 2.72
N LEU A 77 6.84 -13.71 2.41
CA LEU A 77 6.45 -12.75 1.39
C LEU A 77 7.67 -12.50 0.49
N PRO A 78 7.49 -11.98 -0.73
CA PRO A 78 8.59 -11.42 -1.49
C PRO A 78 9.02 -10.14 -0.78
N THR A 79 9.95 -10.27 0.16
CA THR A 79 10.56 -9.18 0.93
C THR A 79 12.06 -9.25 0.72
N GLY A 80 12.70 -8.13 0.36
CA GLY A 80 14.15 -8.02 0.19
C GLY A 80 14.76 -8.75 -1.02
N ASP A 81 14.10 -9.79 -1.55
CA ASP A 81 14.58 -10.57 -2.69
C ASP A 81 13.42 -10.99 -3.60
N ALA A 82 13.41 -10.49 -4.84
CA ALA A 82 12.43 -10.84 -5.86
C ALA A 82 12.57 -12.30 -6.34
N ASP A 83 13.75 -12.90 -6.18
CA ASP A 83 14.08 -14.27 -6.56
C ASP A 83 13.90 -15.26 -5.39
N ALA A 84 13.30 -14.85 -4.27
CA ALA A 84 13.02 -15.70 -3.10
C ALA A 84 12.13 -16.94 -3.39
N GLY A 85 11.71 -17.14 -4.64
CA GLY A 85 10.94 -18.30 -5.09
C GLY A 85 9.52 -18.33 -4.52
N VAL A 86 9.00 -17.17 -4.11
CA VAL A 86 7.63 -17.05 -3.60
C VAL A 86 6.68 -17.02 -4.78
N ASP A 87 5.86 -18.06 -4.89
CA ASP A 87 4.81 -18.15 -5.91
C ASP A 87 3.64 -17.22 -5.54
N LEU A 88 3.62 -16.03 -6.14
CA LEU A 88 2.57 -15.03 -5.93
C LEU A 88 1.16 -15.57 -6.21
N ALA A 89 1.01 -16.53 -7.12
CA ALA A 89 -0.29 -17.10 -7.47
C ALA A 89 -0.90 -17.93 -6.32
N ARG A 90 -0.09 -18.34 -5.35
CA ARG A 90 -0.52 -19.10 -4.16
C ARG A 90 -0.79 -18.20 -2.96
N LEU A 91 -0.40 -16.94 -3.01
CA LEU A 91 -0.62 -16.00 -1.93
C LEU A 91 -2.07 -15.52 -1.93
N ARG A 92 -2.69 -15.52 -0.75
CA ARG A 92 -4.03 -14.98 -0.59
C ARG A 92 -3.98 -13.46 -0.59
N ILE A 93 -4.81 -12.83 -1.42
CA ILE A 93 -4.97 -11.37 -1.44
C ILE A 93 -5.69 -10.91 -0.16
N ARG A 94 -5.23 -9.81 0.43
CA ARG A 94 -5.90 -9.15 1.56
C ARG A 94 -7.19 -8.49 1.09
N PRO A 95 -8.29 -8.59 1.85
CA PRO A 95 -9.54 -7.95 1.48
C PRO A 95 -9.35 -6.46 1.26
N ARG A 96 -10.11 -5.89 0.32
CA ARG A 96 -10.16 -4.44 0.12
C ARG A 96 -10.75 -3.78 1.38
N PRO A 97 -10.21 -2.63 1.83
CA PRO A 97 -10.80 -1.90 2.96
C PRO A 97 -12.29 -1.58 2.71
N PRO A 98 -13.18 -1.68 3.71
CA PRO A 98 -14.61 -1.37 3.55
C PRO A 98 -14.81 0.04 2.98
N GLU A 99 -15.76 0.22 2.05
CA GLU A 99 -15.92 1.49 1.30
C GLU A 99 -16.38 2.67 2.18
N ASP A 100 -17.07 2.37 3.29
CA ASP A 100 -17.51 3.31 4.30
C ASP A 100 -16.44 3.60 5.38
N SER A 101 -15.27 2.94 5.29
CA SER A 101 -14.18 3.13 6.23
C SER A 101 -13.53 4.50 6.08
N PRO A 102 -13.13 5.16 7.19
CA PRO A 102 -12.47 6.46 7.12
C PRO A 102 -11.11 6.42 6.41
N VAL A 103 -10.51 5.24 6.21
CA VAL A 103 -9.20 5.08 5.56
C VAL A 103 -9.18 5.50 4.09
N TRP A 104 -10.35 5.66 3.47
CA TRP A 104 -10.51 6.22 2.13
C TRP A 104 -10.38 7.74 2.14
N THR A 105 -9.14 8.22 2.16
CA THR A 105 -8.79 9.65 2.17
C THR A 105 -8.91 10.29 0.78
N LEU A 106 -8.65 9.51 -0.26
CA LEU A 106 -8.82 9.91 -1.66
C LEU A 106 -10.18 9.46 -2.16
N ARG A 107 -10.94 10.39 -2.77
CA ARG A 107 -12.12 10.02 -3.54
C ARG A 107 -11.65 9.24 -4.76
N GLY A 108 -12.14 8.02 -4.94
CA GLY A 108 -11.86 7.24 -6.13
C GLY A 108 -12.31 8.01 -7.37
N ASP A 109 -11.47 8.10 -8.40
CA ASP A 109 -11.92 8.47 -9.73
C ASP A 109 -12.77 7.31 -10.25
N LEU A 110 -14.06 7.31 -9.91
CA LEU A 110 -15.06 6.47 -10.55
C LEU A 110 -15.27 7.00 -11.98
N ARG A 111 -14.33 6.77 -12.89
CA ARG A 111 -14.62 6.86 -14.32
C ARG A 111 -15.35 5.59 -14.76
N GLY A 112 -16.62 5.52 -14.37
CA GLY A 112 -17.64 4.91 -15.20
C GLY A 112 -17.95 5.87 -16.35
N GLY A 113 -17.69 5.42 -17.57
CA GLY A 113 -18.01 6.14 -18.80
C GLY A 113 -18.12 5.14 -19.94
N GLY A 114 -19.07 4.20 -19.81
CA GLY A 114 -19.60 3.52 -20.99
C GLY A 114 -20.36 4.55 -21.81
N GLU A 115 -19.88 4.82 -23.01
CA GLU A 115 -20.68 5.50 -24.03
C GLU A 115 -21.53 4.49 -24.78
N ALA A 116 -22.72 4.96 -25.12
CA ALA A 116 -23.89 4.25 -25.66
C ALA A 116 -23.73 3.76 -27.10
#